data_AF-A0AAN6T8W5-F1
#
_entry.id   AF-A0AAN6T8W5-F1
#
_cell.length_a   1.000
_cell.length_b   1.000
_cell.length_c   1.000
_cell.angle_alpha   90.00
_cell.angle_beta   90.00
_cell.angle_gamma   90.00
#
_symmetry.space_group_name_H-M   'P 1'
#
loop_
_entity.id
_entity.type
_entity.pdbx_description
1 polymer ?
#
loop_
_entity_poly.entity_id
_entity_poly.type
_entity_poly.pdbx_seq_one_letter_code
_entity_poly.pdbx_strand_id
1 'polypeptide(L)'
;MADASSPLSELTPSATSIPQKRALDDDHSPAVSSPLNPEFRAQKVHVQFPADDSHMAREKRTKKDSLKKRESKGAGPDSSRATPDPKQKEPPGELAPMRYKLARPKPSDFELSRGPVFTSHHEVQDAEGRTIEFFETSEHVYNKKNFHYTHCIADPAFPSMFYYRNTEPPPHSAHMSFEDAASHMFFDKSGTHVTSNKGFRMSRANVAVREGRWYWECKITRGIVKNRGEGEPESHGHVRMGFARREASLDAPVGFDAYSYGLRDAAGQKVHMSRPKDFFSPGEEIREGDVIGLEIQLPSERFQRRIVQGQYNPAVDRDDEPDQAEAPNIIRDRIPIRFKQHIYFEKIDYHTTKELEELMNPSPMGTGASLERPHPNHPVPALRTLPNSCIKVYKNGVLMGIPWTDLLAFLPPASKQAQQSGGREALDDGSLGYYPAVSVFRGGAAEVNFGPNFWYPPPAEDDAQSSKLGRLRPVSERYDEQIVEDIVYDIVDEVGFWMQDGGRVIDRSARDDKAGDAAGMAPGREEIKELVQDD
;
A
#
# COMPACT_ATOMS: atom_id res chain seq x y z
N MET A 1 -67.41 7.75 52.68
CA MET A 1 -66.97 9.16 52.66
C MET A 1 -65.98 9.27 51.52
N ALA A 2 -66.13 10.25 50.62
CA ALA A 2 -65.50 10.33 49.29
C ALA A 2 -65.86 9.13 48.37
N ASP A 3 -66.33 9.27 47.12
CA ASP A 3 -66.05 10.20 46.00
C ASP A 3 -64.69 9.88 45.32
N ALA A 4 -64.59 9.47 44.05
CA ALA A 4 -65.07 10.05 42.75
C ALA A 4 -64.14 11.17 42.24
N SER A 5 -63.82 11.33 40.94
CA SER A 5 -64.19 10.61 39.70
C SER A 5 -63.18 10.87 38.54
N SER A 6 -63.35 10.22 37.38
CA SER A 6 -62.54 10.33 36.13
C SER A 6 -62.71 11.68 35.37
N PRO A 7 -61.90 12.02 34.33
CA PRO A 7 -61.97 11.46 32.95
C PRO A 7 -60.55 11.25 32.30
N LEU A 8 -60.26 10.80 31.06
CA LEU A 8 -60.83 10.86 29.68
C LEU A 8 -60.84 12.31 29.09
N SER A 9 -60.55 12.63 27.81
CA SER A 9 -59.93 11.96 26.64
C SER A 9 -59.35 13.08 25.68
N GLU A 10 -58.78 12.97 24.46
CA GLU A 10 -58.60 11.92 23.43
C GLU A 10 -57.63 12.35 22.27
N LEU A 11 -57.29 11.41 21.37
CA LEU A 11 -56.89 11.54 19.93
C LEU A 11 -55.57 12.23 19.44
N THR A 12 -55.15 11.79 18.24
CA THR A 12 -53.87 12.01 17.51
C THR A 12 -53.84 13.21 16.53
N PRO A 13 -52.65 13.68 16.10
CA PRO A 13 -52.19 13.36 14.72
C PRO A 13 -50.65 13.11 14.58
N SER A 14 -50.22 12.78 13.35
CA SER A 14 -48.85 12.35 12.99
C SER A 14 -48.10 13.35 12.08
N ALA A 15 -46.76 13.37 12.16
CA ALA A 15 -45.87 13.82 11.07
C ALA A 15 -44.41 13.34 11.30
N THR A 16 -43.69 13.04 10.22
CA THR A 16 -42.25 12.73 10.20
C THR A 16 -41.41 13.93 9.75
N SER A 17 -40.14 14.01 10.14
CA SER A 17 -39.15 14.90 9.51
C SER A 17 -37.74 14.32 9.54
N ILE A 18 -36.92 14.66 8.54
CA ILE A 18 -35.58 14.12 8.30
C ILE A 18 -34.57 15.28 8.29
N PRO A 19 -33.44 15.21 9.03
CA PRO A 19 -32.38 16.23 8.95
C PRO A 19 -31.71 16.28 7.57
N GLN A 20 -31.57 17.49 7.00
CA GLN A 20 -31.01 17.67 5.66
C GLN A 20 -29.49 17.57 5.65
N LYS A 21 -28.96 16.93 4.59
CA LYS A 21 -27.53 16.83 4.29
C LYS A 21 -27.04 18.12 3.60
N ARG A 22 -25.82 18.58 3.87
CA ARG A 22 -25.21 19.69 3.11
C ARG A 22 -25.06 19.29 1.63
N ALA A 23 -25.35 20.22 0.73
CA ALA A 23 -25.01 20.09 -0.68
C ALA A 23 -23.50 20.28 -0.90
N LEU A 24 -22.97 19.59 -1.91
CA LEU A 24 -21.72 19.92 -2.58
C LEU A 24 -22.12 20.50 -3.95
N ASP A 25 -21.49 21.59 -4.35
CA ASP A 25 -21.66 22.13 -5.71
C ASP A 25 -20.85 21.26 -6.69
N ASP A 26 -21.54 20.66 -7.67
CA ASP A 26 -20.96 19.69 -8.60
C ASP A 26 -21.19 20.16 -10.05
N ASP A 27 -20.31 21.04 -10.53
CA ASP A 27 -20.54 21.90 -11.71
C ASP A 27 -19.99 21.30 -13.03
N HIS A 28 -20.31 20.03 -13.31
CA HIS A 28 -19.91 19.35 -14.55
C HIS A 28 -21.09 18.61 -15.19
N SER A 29 -21.79 19.29 -16.12
CA SER A 29 -22.75 18.68 -17.04
C SER A 29 -22.18 18.59 -18.47
N PRO A 30 -22.42 17.50 -19.22
CA PRO A 30 -21.86 17.31 -20.55
C PRO A 30 -22.54 18.21 -21.59
N ALA A 31 -21.78 18.71 -22.57
CA ALA A 31 -22.19 19.75 -23.51
C ALA A 31 -23.20 19.33 -24.61
N VAL A 32 -23.84 18.15 -24.50
CA VAL A 32 -24.85 17.66 -25.45
C VAL A 32 -25.99 16.98 -24.69
N SER A 33 -27.23 17.40 -24.92
CA SER A 33 -28.43 16.86 -24.28
C SER A 33 -29.04 15.69 -25.05
N SER A 34 -29.58 14.71 -24.31
CA SER A 34 -30.31 13.55 -24.87
C SER A 34 -31.80 13.89 -25.08
N PRO A 35 -32.44 13.47 -26.19
CA PRO A 35 -33.74 13.99 -26.64
C PRO A 35 -34.97 13.40 -25.92
N LEU A 36 -34.85 13.03 -24.63
CA LEU A 36 -35.82 12.18 -23.93
C LEU A 36 -36.58 12.83 -22.75
N ASN A 37 -36.58 14.17 -22.62
CA ASN A 37 -37.51 14.84 -21.70
C ASN A 37 -37.82 16.30 -22.13
N PRO A 38 -39.10 16.67 -22.39
CA PRO A 38 -39.49 18.03 -22.77
C PRO A 38 -39.74 18.95 -21.55
N GLU A 39 -39.40 20.23 -21.74
CA GLU A 39 -39.57 21.43 -20.89
C GLU A 39 -40.15 21.32 -19.45
N PHE A 40 -39.44 21.94 -18.50
CA PHE A 40 -40.09 22.73 -17.45
C PHE A 40 -39.42 24.10 -17.30
N ARG A 41 -40.21 25.16 -17.14
CA ARG A 41 -39.78 26.56 -17.36
C ARG A 41 -40.26 27.46 -16.23
N ALA A 42 -39.34 27.95 -15.40
CA ALA A 42 -39.64 28.87 -14.29
C ALA A 42 -39.32 30.33 -14.67
N GLN A 43 -40.26 31.25 -14.42
CA GLN A 43 -40.11 32.67 -14.72
C GLN A 43 -39.52 33.46 -13.54
N LYS A 44 -38.79 34.54 -13.84
CA LYS A 44 -38.32 35.50 -12.83
C LYS A 44 -39.45 36.45 -12.43
N VAL A 45 -39.55 36.76 -11.14
CA VAL A 45 -40.30 37.89 -10.59
C VAL A 45 -39.35 38.71 -9.71
N HIS A 46 -39.49 40.03 -9.71
CA HIS A 46 -38.59 40.96 -9.02
C HIS A 46 -39.41 42.07 -8.34
N VAL A 47 -39.21 42.27 -7.04
CA VAL A 47 -39.80 43.34 -6.23
C VAL A 47 -38.73 43.82 -5.23
N GLN A 48 -38.77 45.10 -4.83
CA GLN A 48 -37.72 45.81 -4.09
C GLN A 48 -38.24 46.38 -2.74
N PHE A 49 -37.38 47.20 -2.11
CA PHE A 49 -37.60 48.16 -0.99
C PHE A 49 -37.24 47.65 0.43
N PRO A 50 -36.79 48.55 1.33
CA PRO A 50 -35.83 49.65 1.12
C PRO A 50 -34.69 49.63 2.18
N ALA A 51 -34.00 50.76 2.41
CA ALA A 51 -32.74 50.84 3.16
C ALA A 51 -32.85 51.53 4.54
N ASP A 52 -31.86 51.25 5.41
CA ASP A 52 -30.93 52.22 6.04
C ASP A 52 -29.70 51.40 6.52
N ASP A 53 -28.46 51.71 6.10
CA ASP A 53 -27.50 52.69 6.67
C ASP A 53 -26.87 52.18 8.00
N SER A 54 -25.53 52.12 8.20
CA SER A 54 -24.42 52.84 7.57
C SER A 54 -23.07 52.06 7.58
N HIS A 55 -22.14 52.46 6.68
CA HIS A 55 -20.66 52.60 6.82
C HIS A 55 -19.87 51.67 7.81
N MET A 56 -18.67 51.10 7.54
CA MET A 56 -17.60 51.16 6.49
C MET A 56 -16.66 49.94 6.70
N ALA A 57 -15.75 49.51 5.80
CA ALA A 57 -15.56 49.68 4.36
C ALA A 57 -14.62 48.55 3.84
N ARG A 58 -14.67 48.24 2.54
CA ARG A 58 -13.83 47.23 1.88
C ARG A 58 -13.48 47.72 0.47
N GLU A 59 -12.18 47.77 0.12
CA GLU A 59 -11.62 47.65 -1.25
C GLU A 59 -10.07 47.61 -1.17
N LYS A 60 -9.36 46.63 -1.76
CA LYS A 60 -9.01 46.40 -3.18
C LYS A 60 -8.16 47.52 -3.82
N ARG A 61 -6.96 47.15 -4.30
CA ARG A 61 -6.30 47.74 -5.48
C ARG A 61 -5.29 46.72 -6.04
N THR A 62 -5.70 45.87 -6.98
CA THR A 62 -5.63 46.04 -8.46
C THR A 62 -4.22 46.16 -9.04
N LYS A 63 -4.02 45.41 -10.14
CA LYS A 63 -2.76 45.16 -10.86
C LYS A 63 -2.27 46.38 -11.63
N LYS A 64 -0.96 46.61 -11.70
CA LYS A 64 -0.34 47.53 -12.68
C LYS A 64 1.11 47.14 -13.01
N ASP A 65 1.44 47.10 -14.29
CA ASP A 65 2.79 46.90 -14.81
C ASP A 65 3.72 48.11 -14.59
N SER A 66 5.02 47.83 -14.48
CA SER A 66 6.06 48.82 -14.81
C SER A 66 7.30 48.14 -15.39
N LEU A 67 7.53 48.39 -16.68
CA LEU A 67 8.74 48.05 -17.42
C LEU A 67 9.61 49.32 -17.53
N LYS A 68 10.92 49.16 -17.75
CA LYS A 68 12.01 50.17 -17.70
C LYS A 68 12.60 50.32 -16.28
N LYS A 69 13.90 50.67 -16.12
CA LYS A 69 14.86 51.15 -17.12
C LYS A 69 16.28 50.62 -16.86
N ARG A 70 17.01 50.35 -17.96
CA ARG A 70 18.46 50.13 -18.00
C ARG A 70 19.19 51.45 -17.75
N GLU A 71 20.14 51.46 -16.82
CA GLU A 71 21.23 52.45 -16.75
C GLU A 71 22.59 51.74 -16.67
N SER A 72 23.64 52.39 -17.17
CA SER A 72 24.97 51.77 -17.32
C SER A 72 26.09 52.81 -17.28
N LYS A 73 26.74 52.92 -16.12
CA LYS A 73 28.04 53.57 -15.85
C LYS A 73 28.66 52.83 -14.65
N GLY A 74 29.97 52.60 -14.56
CA GLY A 74 31.06 52.79 -15.51
C GLY A 74 32.22 51.84 -15.15
N ALA A 75 33.23 51.70 -16.01
CA ALA A 75 34.29 50.71 -15.80
C ALA A 75 35.32 51.11 -14.74
N GLY A 76 35.74 50.13 -13.93
CA GLY A 76 36.98 50.12 -13.15
C GLY A 76 37.72 48.81 -13.44
N PRO A 77 39.06 48.79 -13.55
CA PRO A 77 39.77 47.64 -14.10
C PRO A 77 40.17 46.61 -13.02
N ASP A 78 39.43 45.51 -12.93
CA ASP A 78 40.00 44.23 -12.50
C ASP A 78 39.29 43.08 -13.21
N SER A 79 40.06 42.16 -13.79
CA SER A 79 39.52 41.07 -14.61
C SER A 79 39.66 39.73 -13.90
N SER A 80 38.69 39.39 -13.06
CA SER A 80 38.52 38.05 -12.51
C SER A 80 37.39 37.31 -13.23
N ARG A 81 37.77 36.22 -13.90
CA ARG A 81 36.85 35.38 -14.70
C ARG A 81 36.06 34.47 -13.77
N ALA A 82 34.88 34.93 -13.34
CA ALA A 82 33.97 34.19 -12.46
C ALA A 82 33.31 32.99 -13.16
N THR A 83 34.09 31.96 -13.48
CA THR A 83 33.59 30.58 -13.60
C THR A 83 33.22 30.11 -12.19
N PRO A 84 32.01 29.59 -11.94
CA PRO A 84 31.72 28.90 -10.68
C PRO A 84 32.58 27.64 -10.64
N ASP A 85 33.41 27.47 -9.60
CA ASP A 85 34.09 26.20 -9.40
C ASP A 85 33.06 25.07 -9.28
N PRO A 86 33.28 23.91 -9.93
CA PRO A 86 32.40 22.77 -9.75
C PRO A 86 32.46 22.36 -8.28
N LYS A 87 31.32 22.43 -7.58
CA LYS A 87 31.20 21.80 -6.26
C LYS A 87 31.71 20.38 -6.39
N GLN A 88 32.77 20.05 -5.66
CA GLN A 88 33.18 18.67 -5.48
C GLN A 88 31.96 17.95 -4.87
N LYS A 89 31.37 17.01 -5.62
CA LYS A 89 30.65 15.93 -4.95
C LYS A 89 31.70 15.26 -4.06
N GLU A 90 31.43 15.23 -2.76
CA GLU A 90 32.12 14.29 -1.88
C GLU A 90 31.98 12.89 -2.51
N PRO A 91 32.97 11.99 -2.35
CA PRO A 91 32.77 10.59 -2.70
C PRO A 91 31.48 10.12 -2.01
N PRO A 92 30.60 9.35 -2.69
CA PRO A 92 29.33 8.94 -2.10
C PRO A 92 29.63 8.21 -0.79
N GLY A 93 29.25 8.83 0.33
CA GLY A 93 29.44 8.25 1.65
C GLY A 93 28.76 6.88 1.70
N GLU A 94 29.43 5.93 2.32
CA GLU A 94 28.99 4.53 2.41
C GLU A 94 27.53 4.49 2.88
N LEU A 95 26.65 3.97 2.02
CA LEU A 95 25.20 4.11 2.21
C LEU A 95 24.73 3.21 3.35
N ALA A 96 24.62 3.81 4.54
CA ALA A 96 24.22 3.17 5.78
C ALA A 96 22.91 3.78 6.35
N PRO A 97 22.16 3.03 7.17
CA PRO A 97 20.95 3.53 7.83
C PRO A 97 21.20 4.81 8.65
N MET A 98 20.23 5.72 8.67
CA MET A 98 20.29 6.93 9.48
C MET A 98 20.16 6.60 10.97
N ARG A 99 21.12 7.04 11.80
CA ARG A 99 21.04 6.89 13.24
C ARG A 99 20.38 8.12 13.88
N TYR A 100 19.20 7.94 14.45
CA TYR A 100 18.44 9.00 15.13
C TYR A 100 18.84 9.10 16.61
N LYS A 101 18.80 10.31 17.19
CA LYS A 101 18.95 10.49 18.65
C LYS A 101 17.63 10.14 19.34
N LEU A 102 17.64 9.13 20.20
CA LEU A 102 16.45 8.56 20.87
C LEU A 102 16.55 8.68 22.39
N ALA A 103 15.38 8.62 23.05
CA ALA A 103 15.27 8.54 24.51
C ALA A 103 15.61 7.12 25.02
N ARG A 104 15.81 6.97 26.34
CA ARG A 104 15.91 5.64 26.97
C ARG A 104 14.59 4.87 26.81
N PRO A 105 14.63 3.55 26.52
CA PRO A 105 13.43 2.73 26.51
C PRO A 105 12.68 2.76 27.85
N LYS A 106 11.34 2.79 27.78
CA LYS A 106 10.46 2.61 28.94
C LYS A 106 10.42 1.10 29.28
N PRO A 107 10.16 0.68 30.54
CA PRO A 107 10.07 -0.74 30.89
C PRO A 107 9.04 -1.53 30.07
N SER A 108 7.94 -0.88 29.65
CA SER A 108 6.93 -1.41 28.73
C SER A 108 7.48 -1.81 27.36
N ASP A 109 8.60 -1.22 26.93
CA ASP A 109 9.12 -1.39 25.57
C ASP A 109 9.83 -2.74 25.41
N PHE A 110 10.13 -3.42 26.52
CA PHE A 110 10.67 -4.78 26.58
C PHE A 110 9.56 -5.85 26.67
N GLU A 111 8.29 -5.46 26.73
CA GLU A 111 7.16 -6.40 26.62
C GLU A 111 6.96 -6.84 25.17
N LEU A 112 6.56 -8.10 24.94
CA LEU A 112 6.31 -8.62 23.60
C LEU A 112 5.14 -7.90 22.91
N SER A 113 5.31 -7.64 21.61
CA SER A 113 4.27 -7.14 20.70
C SER A 113 3.03 -8.04 20.76
N ARG A 114 1.86 -7.44 20.97
CA ARG A 114 0.58 -8.15 21.06
C ARG A 114 -0.17 -8.00 19.73
N GLY A 115 -0.96 -9.01 19.36
CA GLY A 115 -1.85 -8.93 18.21
C GLY A 115 -2.98 -7.91 18.43
N PRO A 116 -3.77 -7.60 17.39
CA PRO A 116 -4.88 -6.66 17.49
C PRO A 116 -5.94 -7.14 18.48
N VAL A 117 -6.69 -6.19 19.04
CA VAL A 117 -7.88 -6.50 19.84
C VAL A 117 -9.04 -6.78 18.89
N PHE A 118 -9.54 -8.02 18.94
CA PHE A 118 -10.65 -8.50 18.11
C PHE A 118 -12.00 -8.28 18.81
N THR A 119 -12.82 -7.36 18.31
CA THR A 119 -14.21 -7.16 18.75
C THR A 119 -15.17 -7.85 17.77
N SER A 120 -16.03 -8.74 18.26
CA SER A 120 -16.99 -9.46 17.40
C SER A 120 -17.97 -8.48 16.75
N HIS A 121 -18.05 -8.48 15.41
CA HIS A 121 -18.92 -7.58 14.65
C HIS A 121 -20.15 -8.31 14.09
N HIS A 122 -19.96 -9.47 13.47
CA HIS A 122 -21.06 -10.27 12.91
C HIS A 122 -20.66 -11.72 12.58
N GLU A 123 -21.64 -12.60 12.56
CA GLU A 123 -21.51 -13.95 11.98
C GLU A 123 -22.17 -14.00 10.60
N VAL A 124 -21.64 -14.87 9.73
CA VAL A 124 -22.25 -15.26 8.45
C VAL A 124 -22.13 -16.76 8.25
N GLN A 125 -22.96 -17.34 7.38
CA GLN A 125 -22.75 -18.69 6.87
C GLN A 125 -22.10 -18.65 5.48
N ASP A 126 -21.29 -19.65 5.17
CA ASP A 126 -20.81 -19.92 3.82
C ASP A 126 -21.70 -20.92 3.07
N ALA A 127 -21.35 -21.22 1.82
CA ALA A 127 -22.07 -22.16 0.97
C ALA A 127 -22.08 -23.62 1.47
N GLU A 128 -21.23 -23.98 2.43
CA GLU A 128 -21.25 -25.29 3.10
C GLU A 128 -22.00 -25.26 4.45
N GLY A 129 -22.58 -24.11 4.83
CA GLY A 129 -23.29 -23.93 6.09
C GLY A 129 -22.39 -23.78 7.32
N ARG A 130 -21.07 -23.55 7.13
CA ARG A 130 -20.14 -23.26 8.22
C ARG A 130 -20.38 -21.83 8.70
N THR A 131 -20.50 -21.62 10.02
CA THR A 131 -20.54 -20.27 10.60
C THR A 131 -19.14 -19.68 10.63
N ILE A 132 -18.98 -18.47 10.09
CA ILE A 132 -17.76 -17.67 10.11
C ILE A 132 -18.04 -16.42 10.97
N GLU A 133 -17.31 -16.27 12.08
CA GLU A 133 -17.37 -15.08 12.94
C GLU A 133 -16.33 -14.05 12.47
N PHE A 134 -16.81 -12.84 12.16
CA PHE A 134 -15.99 -11.73 11.68
C PHE A 134 -15.86 -10.62 12.74
N PHE A 135 -14.63 -10.16 12.93
CA PHE A 135 -14.20 -9.22 13.95
C PHE A 135 -13.76 -7.88 13.35
N GLU A 136 -14.01 -6.81 14.08
CA GLU A 136 -13.34 -5.52 13.91
C GLU A 136 -12.04 -5.53 14.73
N THR A 137 -10.93 -5.14 14.09
CA THR A 137 -9.58 -5.15 14.66
C THR A 137 -9.18 -3.76 15.15
N SER A 138 -8.77 -3.66 16.41
CA SER A 138 -8.33 -2.41 17.05
C SER A 138 -6.99 -2.57 17.79
N GLU A 139 -6.51 -1.50 18.43
CA GLU A 139 -5.21 -1.40 19.14
C GLU A 139 -3.92 -1.62 18.30
N HIS A 140 -4.06 -1.81 16.98
CA HIS A 140 -2.97 -1.83 16.01
C HIS A 140 -2.88 -0.51 15.20
N VAL A 141 -1.83 -0.35 14.39
CA VAL A 141 -1.58 0.85 13.59
C VAL A 141 -1.83 0.57 12.10
N TYR A 142 -2.86 1.19 11.53
CA TYR A 142 -3.06 1.18 10.08
C TYR A 142 -1.94 1.93 9.35
N ASN A 143 -1.39 1.32 8.30
CA ASN A 143 -0.51 1.96 7.33
C ASN A 143 -1.22 3.15 6.68
N LYS A 144 -0.48 4.24 6.44
CA LYS A 144 -1.01 5.47 5.82
C LYS A 144 -0.09 5.85 4.66
N LYS A 145 -0.61 6.55 3.65
CA LYS A 145 0.00 6.76 2.30
C LYS A 145 1.44 7.32 2.23
N ASN A 146 2.07 7.66 3.35
CA ASN A 146 3.47 8.11 3.46
C ASN A 146 4.30 7.30 4.48
N PHE A 147 3.69 6.41 5.26
CA PHE A 147 4.29 5.73 6.42
C PHE A 147 3.82 4.28 6.56
N HIS A 148 4.81 3.38 6.57
CA HIS A 148 4.68 1.95 6.80
C HIS A 148 5.13 1.66 8.25
N TYR A 149 4.34 0.89 8.99
CA TYR A 149 4.61 0.58 10.39
C TYR A 149 4.86 -0.92 10.59
N THR A 150 5.93 -1.27 11.31
CA THR A 150 6.25 -2.65 11.71
C THR A 150 6.46 -2.70 13.22
N HIS A 151 6.00 -3.75 13.90
CA HIS A 151 6.15 -3.88 15.35
C HIS A 151 7.63 -3.94 15.75
N CYS A 152 7.97 -3.36 16.91
CA CYS A 152 9.33 -3.42 17.46
C CYS A 152 9.31 -3.61 18.98
N ILE A 153 10.44 -4.01 19.55
CA ILE A 153 10.68 -4.05 21.00
C ILE A 153 12.09 -3.58 21.32
N ALA A 154 12.28 -3.15 22.57
CA ALA A 154 13.59 -2.94 23.16
C ALA A 154 14.20 -4.28 23.59
N ASP A 155 15.48 -4.48 23.26
CA ASP A 155 16.27 -5.68 23.50
C ASP A 155 17.69 -5.25 23.94
N PRO A 156 18.16 -5.65 25.14
CA PRO A 156 19.50 -5.31 25.64
C PRO A 156 20.65 -5.79 24.74
N ALA A 157 20.41 -6.72 23.81
CA ALA A 157 21.43 -7.22 22.87
C ALA A 157 21.76 -6.26 21.72
N PHE A 158 20.98 -5.19 21.50
CA PHE A 158 21.11 -4.26 20.36
C PHE A 158 21.47 -2.81 20.79
N PRO A 159 22.51 -2.58 21.62
CA PRO A 159 22.75 -1.28 22.24
C PRO A 159 23.16 -0.17 21.27
N SER A 160 23.80 -0.47 20.15
CA SER A 160 24.25 0.52 19.15
C SER A 160 23.08 1.03 18.29
N MET A 161 22.03 0.22 18.13
CA MET A 161 20.70 0.54 17.59
C MET A 161 19.76 1.24 18.61
N PHE A 162 20.27 1.68 19.77
CA PHE A 162 19.45 2.17 20.89
C PHE A 162 18.40 1.15 21.39
N TYR A 163 18.78 -0.13 21.41
CA TYR A 163 18.02 -1.28 21.89
C TYR A 163 16.84 -1.73 21.02
N TYR A 164 16.36 -0.94 20.05
CA TYR A 164 15.15 -1.28 19.31
C TYR A 164 15.42 -2.20 18.12
N ARG A 165 14.68 -3.31 18.03
CA ARG A 165 14.72 -4.28 16.91
C ARG A 165 13.32 -4.75 16.50
N ASN A 166 13.18 -5.36 15.32
CA ASN A 166 11.90 -5.86 14.82
C ASN A 166 11.37 -7.02 15.69
N THR A 167 10.05 -7.20 15.66
CA THR A 167 9.33 -8.36 16.20
C THR A 167 8.01 -8.53 15.45
N GLU A 168 7.42 -9.72 15.51
CA GLU A 168 6.11 -10.00 14.95
C GLU A 168 5.10 -10.34 16.07
N PRO A 169 3.84 -9.88 15.98
CA PRO A 169 2.77 -10.36 16.84
C PRO A 169 2.20 -11.72 16.36
N PRO A 170 1.37 -12.39 17.19
CA PRO A 170 0.50 -13.46 16.71
C PRO A 170 -0.40 -12.98 15.55
N PRO A 171 -0.73 -13.82 14.55
CA PRO A 171 -0.76 -15.28 14.60
C PRO A 171 0.57 -16.02 14.32
N HIS A 172 1.67 -15.32 14.04
CA HIS A 172 2.97 -15.92 13.69
C HIS A 172 2.92 -16.84 12.44
N SER A 173 2.23 -16.38 11.40
CA SER A 173 2.12 -17.08 10.11
C SER A 173 1.95 -16.08 8.96
N ALA A 174 2.00 -16.57 7.71
CA ALA A 174 1.46 -15.83 6.58
C ALA A 174 -0.06 -15.65 6.76
N HIS A 175 -0.52 -14.41 6.77
CA HIS A 175 -1.92 -14.01 6.94
C HIS A 175 -2.20 -12.68 6.21
N MET A 176 -3.47 -12.31 6.05
CA MET A 176 -3.86 -10.96 5.61
C MET A 176 -3.53 -9.97 6.72
N SER A 177 -2.63 -9.01 6.47
CA SER A 177 -2.18 -8.07 7.50
C SER A 177 -3.32 -7.16 7.94
N PHE A 178 -3.38 -6.93 9.25
CA PHE A 178 -4.33 -6.02 9.89
C PHE A 178 -3.90 -4.56 9.68
N GLU A 179 -2.60 -4.29 9.78
CA GLU A 179 -1.96 -3.00 9.57
C GLU A 179 -2.01 -2.55 8.10
N ASP A 180 -1.82 -3.48 7.15
CA ASP A 180 -1.81 -3.22 5.71
C ASP A 180 -3.17 -3.51 5.05
N ALA A 181 -4.23 -3.06 5.72
CA ALA A 181 -5.63 -3.16 5.29
C ALA A 181 -6.33 -1.79 5.27
N ALA A 182 -7.34 -1.66 4.43
CA ALA A 182 -8.23 -0.51 4.47
C ALA A 182 -9.17 -0.54 5.68
N SER A 183 -9.63 0.64 6.13
CA SER A 183 -10.59 0.75 7.24
C SER A 183 -11.89 0.00 6.96
N HIS A 184 -12.58 -0.45 8.02
CA HIS A 184 -13.80 -1.27 7.92
C HIS A 184 -13.63 -2.54 7.06
N MET A 185 -12.43 -3.14 7.05
CA MET A 185 -12.29 -4.56 6.79
C MET A 185 -12.48 -5.33 8.09
N PHE A 186 -13.06 -6.53 7.97
CA PHE A 186 -13.31 -7.43 9.09
C PHE A 186 -12.65 -8.77 8.82
N PHE A 187 -12.07 -9.37 9.86
CA PHE A 187 -11.20 -10.53 9.77
C PHE A 187 -11.73 -11.67 10.66
N ASP A 188 -11.30 -12.91 10.42
CA ASP A 188 -11.27 -13.92 11.49
C ASP A 188 -10.06 -13.70 12.42
N LYS A 189 -9.98 -14.45 13.52
CA LYS A 189 -8.89 -14.34 14.52
C LYS A 189 -7.51 -14.77 13.99
N SER A 190 -7.44 -15.42 12.82
CA SER A 190 -6.22 -15.89 12.17
C SER A 190 -5.78 -15.02 10.98
N GLY A 191 -6.53 -13.98 10.61
CA GLY A 191 -6.25 -13.16 9.41
C GLY A 191 -6.37 -13.95 8.10
N THR A 192 -7.12 -15.05 8.09
CA THR A 192 -7.31 -15.96 6.95
C THR A 192 -8.65 -15.74 6.24
N HIS A 193 -9.67 -15.22 6.92
CA HIS A 193 -10.91 -14.77 6.29
C HIS A 193 -10.97 -13.25 6.25
N VAL A 194 -11.47 -12.68 5.16
CA VAL A 194 -11.70 -11.22 5.02
C VAL A 194 -13.09 -10.90 4.44
N THR A 195 -13.72 -9.84 4.96
CA THR A 195 -14.95 -9.25 4.40
C THR A 195 -15.04 -7.74 4.65
N SER A 196 -15.99 -7.05 4.01
CA SER A 196 -16.35 -5.66 4.33
C SER A 196 -17.81 -5.37 3.95
N ASN A 197 -18.51 -4.60 4.80
CA ASN A 197 -19.86 -4.10 4.53
C ASN A 197 -19.90 -2.79 3.73
N LYS A 198 -18.75 -2.25 3.31
CA LYS A 198 -18.63 -0.96 2.59
C LYS A 198 -18.54 -1.16 1.06
N GLY A 199 -17.99 -0.17 0.36
CA GLY A 199 -17.53 -0.31 -1.02
C GLY A 199 -16.32 -1.24 -1.12
N PHE A 200 -15.54 -1.16 -2.20
CA PHE A 200 -14.35 -1.98 -2.33
C PHE A 200 -13.31 -1.61 -1.27
N ARG A 201 -12.78 -2.62 -0.59
CA ARG A 201 -11.72 -2.52 0.41
C ARG A 201 -10.73 -3.65 0.20
N MET A 202 -9.44 -3.35 0.27
CA MET A 202 -8.34 -4.29 0.05
C MET A 202 -7.46 -4.42 1.29
N SER A 203 -6.99 -5.64 1.54
CA SER A 203 -5.88 -5.96 2.43
C SER A 203 -4.82 -6.70 1.61
N ARG A 204 -3.55 -6.56 2.03
CA ARG A 204 -2.41 -7.32 1.52
C ARG A 204 -1.97 -8.34 2.56
N ALA A 205 -1.37 -9.45 2.14
CA ALA A 205 -0.71 -10.37 3.07
C ALA A 205 0.45 -9.68 3.79
N ASN A 206 0.84 -10.17 4.97
CA ASN A 206 2.03 -9.70 5.69
C ASN A 206 3.36 -10.06 5.00
N VAL A 207 3.34 -10.83 3.91
CA VAL A 207 4.52 -11.38 3.21
C VAL A 207 4.63 -10.92 1.75
N ALA A 208 5.84 -10.51 1.35
CA ALA A 208 6.14 -9.98 0.01
C ALA A 208 6.84 -11.01 -0.88
N VAL A 209 6.34 -11.25 -2.10
CA VAL A 209 7.09 -12.02 -3.11
C VAL A 209 8.09 -11.11 -3.84
N ARG A 210 9.39 -11.40 -3.72
CA ARG A 210 10.49 -10.61 -4.30
C ARG A 210 11.12 -11.26 -5.55
N GLU A 211 11.35 -12.56 -5.54
CA GLU A 211 11.93 -13.32 -6.67
C GLU A 211 11.46 -14.78 -6.65
N GLY A 212 11.67 -15.54 -7.74
CA GLY A 212 11.34 -16.97 -7.81
C GLY A 212 9.86 -17.27 -8.11
N ARG A 213 9.41 -18.49 -7.77
CA ARG A 213 8.06 -19.00 -8.06
C ARG A 213 7.25 -19.31 -6.80
N TRP A 214 6.07 -18.72 -6.68
CA TRP A 214 5.24 -18.76 -5.48
C TRP A 214 3.76 -19.00 -5.78
N TYR A 215 3.07 -19.79 -4.96
CA TYR A 215 1.65 -20.14 -5.10
C TYR A 215 0.87 -19.90 -3.80
N TRP A 216 -0.35 -19.39 -3.93
CA TRP A 216 -1.36 -19.29 -2.88
C TRP A 216 -2.77 -19.45 -3.45
N GLU A 217 -3.75 -19.68 -2.58
CA GLU A 217 -5.15 -19.89 -2.96
C GLU A 217 -6.11 -18.93 -2.25
N CYS A 218 -7.21 -18.60 -2.94
CA CYS A 218 -8.30 -17.78 -2.46
C CYS A 218 -9.63 -18.48 -2.74
N LYS A 219 -10.31 -18.96 -1.70
CA LYS A 219 -11.67 -19.52 -1.78
C LYS A 219 -12.71 -18.42 -1.62
N ILE A 220 -13.71 -18.39 -2.49
CA ILE A 220 -14.88 -17.52 -2.32
C ILE A 220 -15.87 -18.16 -1.35
N THR A 221 -15.93 -17.63 -0.12
CA THR A 221 -16.90 -18.07 0.90
C THR A 221 -18.23 -17.35 0.79
N ARG A 222 -18.24 -16.08 0.34
CA ARG A 222 -19.44 -15.30 -0.01
C ARG A 222 -19.18 -14.43 -1.24
N GLY A 223 -20.05 -14.46 -2.24
CA GLY A 223 -19.74 -14.02 -3.60
C GLY A 223 -20.94 -13.99 -4.54
N ILE A 224 -20.79 -14.56 -5.74
CA ILE A 224 -21.89 -14.79 -6.70
C ILE A 224 -22.51 -16.16 -6.40
N VAL A 225 -23.83 -16.20 -6.21
CA VAL A 225 -24.53 -17.41 -5.72
C VAL A 225 -24.58 -18.49 -6.80
N LYS A 226 -24.12 -19.70 -6.47
CA LYS A 226 -23.92 -20.79 -7.46
C LYS A 226 -25.22 -21.46 -7.91
N ASN A 227 -26.13 -21.71 -6.96
CA ASN A 227 -27.40 -22.44 -7.14
C ASN A 227 -28.58 -21.62 -6.61
N ARG A 228 -28.86 -20.46 -7.24
CA ARG A 228 -29.84 -19.49 -6.76
C ARG A 228 -31.26 -20.07 -6.60
N GLY A 229 -31.76 -20.08 -5.36
CA GLY A 229 -33.16 -20.38 -5.02
C GLY A 229 -34.14 -19.23 -5.30
N GLU A 230 -35.44 -19.53 -5.27
CA GLU A 230 -36.47 -18.49 -5.40
C GLU A 230 -36.42 -17.50 -4.22
N GLY A 231 -36.27 -16.21 -4.52
CA GLY A 231 -36.12 -15.15 -3.52
C GLY A 231 -34.69 -14.85 -3.09
N GLU A 232 -33.71 -15.68 -3.47
CA GLU A 232 -32.30 -15.41 -3.14
C GLU A 232 -31.70 -14.27 -3.98
N PRO A 233 -30.74 -13.51 -3.41
CA PRO A 233 -29.98 -12.53 -4.17
C PRO A 233 -29.09 -13.22 -5.22
N GLU A 234 -28.75 -12.49 -6.27
CA GLU A 234 -27.77 -12.93 -7.28
C GLU A 234 -26.34 -13.05 -6.70
N SER A 235 -26.05 -12.24 -5.67
CA SER A 235 -24.75 -12.17 -5.02
C SER A 235 -24.89 -11.68 -3.58
N HIS A 236 -24.04 -12.20 -2.70
CA HIS A 236 -23.83 -11.72 -1.34
C HIS A 236 -22.85 -10.55 -1.24
N GLY A 237 -22.32 -10.08 -2.38
CA GLY A 237 -21.26 -9.09 -2.50
C GLY A 237 -20.12 -9.61 -3.38
N HIS A 238 -19.17 -8.75 -3.71
CA HIS A 238 -18.16 -9.05 -4.74
C HIS A 238 -16.76 -9.23 -4.16
N VAL A 239 -15.96 -10.06 -4.84
CA VAL A 239 -14.56 -10.34 -4.48
C VAL A 239 -13.64 -10.15 -5.70
N ARG A 240 -12.44 -9.64 -5.43
CA ARG A 240 -11.28 -9.69 -6.33
C ARG A 240 -10.07 -10.25 -5.60
N MET A 241 -9.20 -10.94 -6.34
CA MET A 241 -7.97 -11.54 -5.82
C MET A 241 -6.84 -11.38 -6.83
N GLY A 242 -5.60 -11.31 -6.36
CA GLY A 242 -4.42 -11.20 -7.22
C GLY A 242 -3.20 -10.71 -6.46
N PHE A 243 -2.37 -9.92 -7.13
CA PHE A 243 -1.14 -9.38 -6.54
C PHE A 243 -1.11 -7.85 -6.60
N ALA A 244 -0.62 -7.21 -5.54
CA ALA A 244 -0.47 -5.76 -5.44
C ALA A 244 0.89 -5.40 -4.83
N ARG A 245 1.52 -4.34 -5.33
CA ARG A 245 2.68 -3.73 -4.65
C ARG A 245 2.24 -2.85 -3.48
N ARG A 246 3.20 -2.35 -2.72
CA ARG A 246 2.97 -1.46 -1.57
C ARG A 246 2.28 -0.14 -1.95
N GLU A 247 2.59 0.43 -3.12
CA GLU A 247 2.00 1.71 -3.55
C GLU A 247 0.53 1.60 -4.00
N ALA A 248 -0.01 0.37 -4.14
CA ALA A 248 -1.40 0.16 -4.52
C ALA A 248 -2.38 0.66 -3.45
N SER A 249 -3.49 1.27 -3.87
CA SER A 249 -4.41 1.94 -2.94
C SER A 249 -5.35 0.94 -2.24
N LEU A 250 -5.22 0.77 -0.92
CA LEU A 250 -6.06 -0.13 -0.11
C LEU A 250 -7.57 0.21 -0.16
N ASP A 251 -7.94 1.49 -0.32
CA ASP A 251 -9.33 1.94 -0.57
C ASP A 251 -9.89 1.57 -1.96
N ALA A 252 -9.12 0.87 -2.80
CA ALA A 252 -9.49 0.48 -4.15
C ALA A 252 -9.30 -1.03 -4.35
N PRO A 253 -10.04 -1.66 -5.29
CA PRO A 253 -9.89 -3.09 -5.54
C PRO A 253 -8.61 -3.41 -6.32
N VAL A 254 -8.00 -4.57 -6.05
CA VAL A 254 -6.87 -5.12 -6.81
C VAL A 254 -7.17 -5.08 -8.32
N GLY A 255 -6.19 -4.60 -9.10
CA GLY A 255 -6.33 -4.29 -10.52
C GLY A 255 -6.89 -2.89 -10.84
N PHE A 256 -7.17 -2.04 -9.84
CA PHE A 256 -7.61 -0.65 -10.04
C PHE A 256 -6.52 0.23 -10.68
N ASP A 257 -5.29 0.09 -10.20
CA ASP A 257 -4.15 0.93 -10.55
C ASP A 257 -3.11 0.18 -11.40
N ALA A 258 -1.96 0.82 -11.64
CA ALA A 258 -0.80 0.21 -12.29
C ALA A 258 0.04 -0.67 -11.35
N TYR A 259 -0.18 -0.59 -10.04
CA TYR A 259 0.60 -1.27 -9.01
C TYR A 259 0.06 -2.67 -8.68
N SER A 260 -1.09 -3.03 -9.26
CA SER A 260 -1.82 -4.26 -8.97
C SER A 260 -2.38 -4.97 -10.21
N TYR A 261 -2.46 -6.29 -10.13
CA TYR A 261 -3.06 -7.19 -11.12
C TYR A 261 -4.10 -8.05 -10.41
N GLY A 262 -5.36 -7.94 -10.80
CA GLY A 262 -6.49 -8.55 -10.08
C GLY A 262 -7.47 -9.27 -10.99
N LEU A 263 -7.93 -10.44 -10.57
CA LEU A 263 -9.10 -11.09 -11.16
C LEU A 263 -10.38 -10.49 -10.58
N ARG A 264 -11.44 -10.49 -11.39
CA ARG A 264 -12.80 -10.14 -11.00
C ARG A 264 -13.66 -11.39 -11.00
N ASP A 265 -14.45 -11.55 -9.94
CA ASP A 265 -15.46 -12.60 -9.80
C ASP A 265 -16.42 -12.71 -11.00
N ALA A 266 -17.19 -11.65 -11.24
CA ALA A 266 -18.17 -11.58 -12.31
C ALA A 266 -17.49 -11.68 -13.68
N ALA A 267 -17.93 -12.68 -14.46
CA ALA A 267 -17.36 -13.10 -15.74
C ALA A 267 -15.86 -13.48 -15.73
N GLY A 268 -15.22 -13.70 -14.57
CA GLY A 268 -13.84 -14.20 -14.49
C GLY A 268 -12.81 -13.31 -15.21
N GLN A 269 -13.05 -11.99 -15.22
CA GLN A 269 -12.26 -11.05 -16.02
C GLN A 269 -10.93 -10.71 -15.36
N LYS A 270 -9.87 -10.56 -16.16
CA LYS A 270 -8.59 -10.01 -15.70
C LYS A 270 -8.63 -8.48 -15.71
N VAL A 271 -8.20 -7.84 -14.62
CA VAL A 271 -8.28 -6.39 -14.42
C VAL A 271 -6.90 -5.83 -14.02
N HIS A 272 -6.50 -4.77 -14.70
CA HIS A 272 -5.30 -3.98 -14.41
C HIS A 272 -5.54 -2.55 -14.92
N MET A 273 -5.10 -1.52 -14.19
CA MET A 273 -5.40 -0.11 -14.49
C MET A 273 -6.89 0.16 -14.75
N SER A 274 -7.77 -0.45 -13.95
CA SER A 274 -9.23 -0.33 -14.05
C SER A 274 -9.81 -0.74 -15.41
N ARG A 275 -9.12 -1.59 -16.17
CA ARG A 275 -9.55 -2.11 -17.48
C ARG A 275 -9.83 -3.61 -17.39
N PRO A 276 -11.07 -4.05 -17.08
CA PRO A 276 -11.46 -5.44 -17.19
C PRO A 276 -11.32 -5.92 -18.63
N LYS A 277 -10.82 -7.14 -18.79
CA LYS A 277 -10.71 -7.85 -20.07
C LYS A 277 -11.10 -9.31 -19.83
N ASP A 278 -11.75 -9.89 -20.82
CA ASP A 278 -12.16 -11.29 -20.75
C ASP A 278 -10.92 -12.19 -20.68
N PHE A 279 -11.03 -13.29 -19.94
CA PHE A 279 -9.93 -14.21 -19.68
C PHE A 279 -10.44 -15.63 -19.43
N PHE A 280 -11.31 -15.81 -18.44
CA PHE A 280 -12.09 -17.05 -18.34
C PHE A 280 -13.11 -17.13 -19.48
N SER A 281 -13.49 -18.35 -19.87
CA SER A 281 -14.50 -18.59 -20.91
C SER A 281 -15.87 -18.00 -20.52
N PRO A 282 -16.71 -17.57 -21.48
CA PRO A 282 -18.06 -17.11 -21.18
C PRO A 282 -18.86 -18.16 -20.38
N GLY A 283 -19.34 -17.78 -19.20
CA GLY A 283 -20.03 -18.65 -18.24
C GLY A 283 -19.15 -19.21 -17.12
N GLU A 284 -17.82 -19.19 -17.24
CA GLU A 284 -16.88 -19.71 -16.23
C GLU A 284 -16.53 -18.69 -15.12
N GLU A 285 -17.48 -17.82 -14.75
CA GLU A 285 -17.28 -16.84 -13.67
C GLU A 285 -16.97 -17.49 -12.30
N ILE A 286 -16.42 -16.70 -11.38
CA ILE A 286 -16.01 -17.17 -10.05
C ILE A 286 -17.22 -17.07 -9.12
N ARG A 287 -17.66 -18.20 -8.57
CA ARG A 287 -18.84 -18.27 -7.69
C ARG A 287 -18.48 -18.78 -6.30
N GLU A 288 -19.43 -18.71 -5.39
CA GLU A 288 -19.31 -19.28 -4.05
C GLU A 288 -18.91 -20.76 -4.09
N GLY A 289 -17.96 -21.12 -3.22
CA GLY A 289 -17.33 -22.45 -3.17
C GLY A 289 -16.17 -22.66 -4.16
N ASP A 290 -15.98 -21.79 -5.17
CA ASP A 290 -14.80 -21.90 -6.05
C ASP A 290 -13.51 -21.44 -5.34
N VAL A 291 -12.42 -22.16 -5.59
CA VAL A 291 -11.06 -21.83 -5.16
C VAL A 291 -10.24 -21.35 -6.36
N ILE A 292 -9.59 -20.19 -6.20
CA ILE A 292 -8.70 -19.60 -7.20
C ILE A 292 -7.26 -19.74 -6.74
N GLY A 293 -6.47 -20.53 -7.47
CA GLY A 293 -5.03 -20.68 -7.30
C GLY A 293 -4.27 -19.62 -8.10
N LEU A 294 -3.25 -19.03 -7.49
CA LEU A 294 -2.47 -17.92 -8.05
C LEU A 294 -0.98 -18.22 -7.94
N GLU A 295 -0.37 -18.63 -9.06
CA GLU A 295 1.08 -18.67 -9.19
C GLU A 295 1.58 -17.29 -9.65
N ILE A 296 2.64 -16.78 -9.01
CA ILE A 296 3.47 -15.70 -9.54
C ILE A 296 4.90 -16.22 -9.75
N GLN A 297 5.48 -15.84 -10.90
CA GLN A 297 6.87 -16.06 -11.25
C GLN A 297 7.55 -14.70 -11.42
N LEU A 298 8.68 -14.51 -10.75
CA LEU A 298 9.57 -13.35 -10.89
C LEU A 298 11.00 -13.84 -11.17
N PRO A 299 11.78 -13.15 -12.03
CA PRO A 299 13.21 -13.42 -12.16
C PRO A 299 13.98 -13.00 -10.89
N SER A 300 15.24 -13.41 -10.79
CA SER A 300 16.12 -13.11 -9.66
C SER A 300 16.24 -11.62 -9.39
N GLU A 301 16.44 -11.25 -8.14
CA GLU A 301 16.58 -9.87 -7.72
C GLU A 301 17.76 -9.17 -8.44
N ARG A 302 18.81 -9.91 -8.78
CA ARG A 302 19.94 -9.41 -9.58
C ARG A 302 19.56 -9.11 -11.02
N PHE A 303 18.78 -9.96 -11.66
CA PHE A 303 18.25 -9.72 -13.00
C PHE A 303 17.32 -8.49 -13.00
N GLN A 304 16.42 -8.39 -12.01
CA GLN A 304 15.58 -7.22 -11.78
C GLN A 304 16.40 -5.93 -11.58
N ARG A 305 17.49 -5.99 -10.79
CA ARG A 305 18.37 -4.83 -10.56
C ARG A 305 19.10 -4.40 -11.84
N ARG A 306 19.59 -5.32 -12.67
CA ARG A 306 20.20 -4.98 -13.97
C ARG A 306 19.20 -4.28 -14.91
N ILE A 307 17.94 -4.72 -14.91
CA ILE A 307 16.86 -4.06 -15.65
C ILE A 307 16.59 -2.65 -15.11
N VAL A 308 16.36 -2.49 -13.81
CA VAL A 308 15.98 -1.18 -13.25
C VAL A 308 17.15 -0.17 -13.19
N GLN A 309 18.39 -0.64 -13.24
CA GLN A 309 19.58 0.19 -13.48
C GLN A 309 19.82 0.52 -14.97
N GLY A 310 19.14 -0.16 -15.89
CA GLY A 310 19.20 0.12 -17.34
C GLY A 310 20.39 -0.54 -18.04
N GLN A 311 20.91 -1.61 -17.47
CA GLN A 311 22.06 -2.37 -17.95
C GLN A 311 21.64 -3.62 -18.76
N TYR A 312 20.35 -3.95 -18.78
CA TYR A 312 19.80 -5.12 -19.44
C TYR A 312 19.99 -5.11 -20.97
N ASN A 313 20.59 -6.17 -21.50
CA ASN A 313 20.83 -6.35 -22.92
C ASN A 313 20.26 -7.70 -23.40
N PRO A 314 19.09 -7.74 -24.08
CA PRO A 314 18.45 -8.99 -24.50
C PRO A 314 19.24 -9.83 -25.52
N ALA A 315 20.34 -9.31 -26.07
CA ALA A 315 21.25 -10.11 -26.87
C ALA A 315 22.11 -11.08 -26.02
N VAL A 316 22.40 -10.69 -24.78
CA VAL A 316 23.29 -11.38 -23.82
C VAL A 316 22.51 -11.94 -22.64
N ASP A 317 21.66 -11.11 -22.03
CA ASP A 317 20.81 -11.40 -20.87
C ASP A 317 19.53 -12.15 -21.29
N ARG A 318 19.73 -13.29 -21.93
CA ARG A 318 18.64 -14.19 -22.38
C ARG A 318 18.07 -15.03 -21.23
N ASP A 319 18.92 -15.29 -20.25
CA ASP A 319 18.68 -16.20 -19.15
C ASP A 319 19.10 -15.55 -17.82
N ASP A 320 18.51 -16.07 -16.75
CA ASP A 320 18.74 -15.66 -15.37
C ASP A 320 19.78 -16.59 -14.75
N GLU A 321 21.06 -16.28 -14.98
CA GLU A 321 22.18 -17.15 -14.63
C GLU A 321 22.65 -16.93 -13.17
N PRO A 322 22.90 -18.02 -12.40
CA PRO A 322 23.28 -17.93 -10.99
C PRO A 322 24.74 -17.50 -10.83
N ASP A 323 24.95 -16.28 -10.33
CA ASP A 323 26.27 -15.64 -10.20
C ASP A 323 26.80 -15.62 -8.75
N GLN A 324 28.12 -15.56 -8.57
CA GLN A 324 28.83 -15.55 -7.29
C GLN A 324 29.13 -14.14 -6.75
N ALA A 325 28.61 -13.09 -7.40
CA ALA A 325 28.70 -11.71 -6.92
C ALA A 325 28.08 -11.51 -5.51
N GLU A 326 28.29 -10.33 -4.94
CA GLU A 326 27.75 -9.95 -3.62
C GLU A 326 26.22 -9.71 -3.67
N ALA A 327 25.56 -9.76 -2.51
CA ALA A 327 24.16 -9.38 -2.39
C ALA A 327 24.02 -7.83 -2.38
N PRO A 328 22.95 -7.27 -2.97
CA PRO A 328 22.71 -5.84 -2.96
C PRO A 328 22.24 -5.35 -1.57
N ASN A 329 22.72 -4.19 -1.14
CA ASN A 329 22.40 -3.65 0.18
C ASN A 329 20.91 -3.31 0.33
N ILE A 330 20.30 -3.83 1.41
CA ILE A 330 19.04 -3.37 1.97
C ILE A 330 19.35 -2.33 3.05
N ILE A 331 18.66 -1.18 3.05
CA ILE A 331 18.95 -0.05 3.94
C ILE A 331 17.63 0.46 4.53
N ARG A 332 17.46 0.29 5.85
CA ARG A 332 16.18 0.49 6.55
C ARG A 332 16.23 1.75 7.42
N ASP A 333 15.99 2.91 6.80
CA ASP A 333 15.81 4.18 7.51
C ASP A 333 14.47 4.18 8.29
N ARG A 334 14.51 3.79 9.57
CA ARG A 334 13.35 3.52 10.45
C ARG A 334 13.49 4.18 11.82
N ILE A 335 12.39 4.58 12.45
CA ILE A 335 12.39 5.32 13.74
C ILE A 335 11.38 4.70 14.72
N PRO A 336 11.76 4.37 15.97
CA PRO A 336 10.79 3.97 16.99
C PRO A 336 9.76 5.07 17.29
N ILE A 337 8.49 4.68 17.31
CA ILE A 337 7.32 5.50 17.65
C ILE A 337 6.39 4.71 18.57
N ARG A 338 5.56 5.39 19.35
CA ARG A 338 4.63 4.77 20.30
C ARG A 338 3.18 4.96 19.86
N PHE A 339 2.36 3.93 19.96
CA PHE A 339 0.93 4.00 19.69
C PHE A 339 0.15 3.19 20.71
N LYS A 340 -0.71 3.85 21.48
CA LYS A 340 -1.47 3.26 22.60
C LYS A 340 -0.52 2.47 23.53
N GLN A 341 -0.68 1.15 23.70
CA GLN A 341 0.23 0.32 24.53
C GLN A 341 1.45 -0.23 23.76
N HIS A 342 1.51 -0.04 22.45
CA HIS A 342 2.49 -0.68 21.55
C HIS A 342 3.59 0.29 21.11
N ILE A 343 4.70 -0.27 20.61
CA ILE A 343 5.80 0.47 19.99
C ILE A 343 6.11 -0.14 18.61
N TYR A 344 6.32 0.74 17.63
CA TYR A 344 6.50 0.39 16.22
C TYR A 344 7.72 1.11 15.67
N PHE A 345 8.32 0.58 14.61
CA PHE A 345 9.11 1.38 13.69
C PHE A 345 8.19 2.09 12.69
N GLU A 346 8.34 3.42 12.61
CA GLU A 346 7.85 4.24 11.50
C GLU A 346 8.92 4.25 10.40
N LYS A 347 8.56 3.76 9.22
CA LYS A 347 9.34 3.84 7.97
C LYS A 347 8.61 4.77 6.99
N ILE A 348 9.33 5.43 6.08
CA ILE A 348 8.67 6.10 4.95
C ILE A 348 8.23 5.07 3.91
N ASP A 349 6.96 5.15 3.51
CA ASP A 349 6.36 4.25 2.54
C ASP A 349 6.62 4.70 1.09
N TYR A 350 6.45 3.76 0.16
CA TYR A 350 6.55 4.00 -1.28
C TYR A 350 5.24 4.59 -1.80
N HIS A 351 5.33 5.68 -2.58
CA HIS A 351 4.17 6.44 -3.03
C HIS A 351 3.92 6.29 -4.54
N THR A 352 2.71 6.63 -4.98
CA THR A 352 2.39 6.64 -6.41
C THR A 352 3.27 7.63 -7.17
N THR A 353 3.73 7.19 -8.33
CA THR A 353 4.57 7.96 -9.26
C THR A 353 3.73 8.50 -10.41
N LYS A 354 4.00 9.75 -10.81
CA LYS A 354 3.31 10.45 -11.89
C LYS A 354 3.41 9.69 -13.22
N GLU A 355 4.51 8.99 -13.43
CA GLU A 355 4.75 8.21 -14.66
C GLU A 355 3.82 7.00 -14.79
N LEU A 356 3.45 6.35 -13.66
CA LEU A 356 2.48 5.25 -13.65
C LEU A 356 1.02 5.74 -13.53
N GLU A 357 0.79 6.92 -12.97
CA GLU A 357 -0.50 7.62 -13.05
C GLU A 357 -0.83 8.04 -14.49
N GLU A 358 0.16 8.49 -15.27
CA GLU A 358 0.03 8.75 -16.71
C GLU A 358 -0.19 7.46 -17.51
N LEU A 359 0.49 6.35 -17.18
CA LEU A 359 0.23 5.06 -17.82
C LEU A 359 -1.22 4.55 -17.56
N MET A 360 -1.74 4.80 -16.36
CA MET A 360 -3.15 4.55 -16.07
C MET A 360 -4.06 5.49 -16.86
N ASN A 361 -3.81 6.81 -16.85
CA ASN A 361 -4.65 7.83 -17.48
C ASN A 361 -3.86 8.67 -18.51
N PRO A 362 -3.58 8.13 -19.71
CA PRO A 362 -2.71 8.79 -20.67
C PRO A 362 -3.35 10.08 -21.21
N SER A 363 -2.65 11.20 -21.02
CA SER A 363 -3.10 12.51 -21.50
C SER A 363 -3.04 12.59 -23.03
N PRO A 364 -4.10 13.05 -23.73
CA PRO A 364 -4.13 13.12 -25.20
C PRO A 364 -3.17 14.18 -25.78
N MET A 365 -2.54 14.99 -24.93
CA MET A 365 -1.48 15.96 -25.28
C MET A 365 -0.10 15.55 -24.71
N GLY A 366 0.09 14.28 -24.33
CA GLY A 366 1.36 13.75 -23.84
C GLY A 366 2.48 13.89 -24.87
N THR A 367 3.73 13.99 -24.41
CA THR A 367 4.91 14.14 -25.28
C THR A 367 6.02 13.17 -24.88
N GLY A 368 6.69 12.60 -25.89
CA GLY A 368 7.85 11.72 -25.68
C GLY A 368 7.52 10.39 -25.00
N ALA A 369 8.48 9.88 -24.22
CA ALA A 369 8.52 8.50 -23.75
C ALA A 369 7.37 8.06 -22.82
N SER A 370 6.59 8.97 -22.24
CA SER A 370 5.40 8.57 -21.44
C SER A 370 4.28 7.93 -22.29
N LEU A 371 4.39 8.02 -23.63
CA LEU A 371 3.48 7.35 -24.58
C LEU A 371 3.98 5.98 -25.06
N GLU A 372 5.22 5.59 -24.72
CA GLU A 372 5.74 4.27 -25.06
C GLU A 372 5.14 3.21 -24.12
N ARG A 373 4.98 1.98 -24.61
CA ARG A 373 4.45 0.89 -23.78
C ARG A 373 5.55 0.40 -22.83
N PRO A 374 5.22 -0.02 -21.60
CA PRO A 374 6.18 -0.64 -20.71
C PRO A 374 6.94 -1.79 -21.38
N HIS A 375 8.26 -1.77 -21.27
CA HIS A 375 9.16 -2.80 -21.79
C HIS A 375 10.49 -2.79 -21.01
N PRO A 376 11.34 -3.83 -21.08
CA PRO A 376 12.48 -3.98 -20.16
C PRO A 376 13.51 -2.85 -20.23
N ASN A 377 13.69 -2.25 -21.41
CA ASN A 377 14.66 -1.18 -21.67
C ASN A 377 14.05 0.23 -21.73
N HIS A 378 12.86 0.41 -21.15
CA HIS A 378 12.16 1.69 -21.18
C HIS A 378 12.98 2.81 -20.51
N PRO A 379 13.09 4.02 -21.08
CA PRO A 379 13.96 5.07 -20.53
C PRO A 379 13.59 5.47 -19.10
N VAL A 380 12.29 5.56 -18.79
CA VAL A 380 11.78 5.76 -17.41
C VAL A 380 11.81 4.42 -16.64
N PRO A 381 12.52 4.31 -15.48
CA PRO A 381 12.63 3.07 -14.72
C PRO A 381 11.30 2.48 -14.22
N ALA A 382 10.38 3.34 -13.76
CA ALA A 382 9.05 2.94 -13.27
C ALA A 382 8.17 2.25 -14.34
N LEU A 383 8.52 2.42 -15.62
CA LEU A 383 7.84 1.85 -16.78
C LEU A 383 8.62 0.67 -17.39
N ARG A 384 9.65 0.16 -16.71
CA ARG A 384 10.33 -1.08 -17.11
C ARG A 384 9.56 -2.30 -16.69
N THR A 385 9.57 -3.33 -17.52
CA THR A 385 8.99 -4.64 -17.23
C THR A 385 10.08 -5.68 -16.94
N LEU A 386 9.71 -6.75 -16.27
CA LEU A 386 10.58 -7.87 -15.91
C LEU A 386 10.35 -9.03 -16.91
N PRO A 387 11.27 -9.29 -17.87
CA PRO A 387 11.23 -10.48 -18.70
C PRO A 387 11.09 -11.75 -17.87
N ASN A 388 10.45 -12.76 -18.44
CA ASN A 388 10.20 -14.07 -17.81
C ASN A 388 9.37 -14.01 -16.50
N SER A 389 8.86 -12.85 -16.10
CA SER A 389 7.84 -12.76 -15.05
C SER A 389 6.44 -13.02 -15.60
N CYS A 390 5.60 -13.68 -14.81
CA CYS A 390 4.21 -13.92 -15.16
C CYS A 390 3.35 -14.22 -13.92
N ILE A 391 2.03 -14.19 -14.11
CA ILE A 391 1.06 -14.73 -13.16
C ILE A 391 0.28 -15.81 -13.90
N LYS A 392 0.19 -17.03 -13.34
CA LYS A 392 -0.73 -18.09 -13.80
C LYS A 392 -1.94 -18.17 -12.87
N VAL A 393 -3.08 -18.57 -13.42
CA VAL A 393 -4.34 -18.70 -12.68
C VAL A 393 -4.92 -20.09 -12.82
N TYR A 394 -5.34 -20.66 -11.70
CA TYR A 394 -6.00 -21.95 -11.60
C TYR A 394 -7.40 -21.75 -11.00
N LYS A 395 -8.41 -22.50 -11.45
CA LYS A 395 -9.76 -22.54 -10.86
C LYS A 395 -10.05 -23.98 -10.45
N ASN A 396 -10.26 -24.23 -9.16
CA ASN A 396 -10.46 -25.57 -8.60
C ASN A 396 -9.38 -26.57 -9.08
N GLY A 397 -8.11 -26.14 -9.07
CA GLY A 397 -6.93 -26.90 -9.54
C GLY A 397 -6.68 -26.93 -11.05
N VAL A 398 -7.65 -26.53 -11.88
CA VAL A 398 -7.51 -26.52 -13.35
C VAL A 398 -6.82 -25.23 -13.81
N LEU A 399 -5.72 -25.34 -14.55
CA LEU A 399 -5.03 -24.18 -15.13
C LEU A 399 -5.94 -23.46 -16.15
N MET A 400 -6.29 -22.22 -15.86
CA MET A 400 -7.08 -21.33 -16.73
C MET A 400 -6.20 -20.49 -17.67
N GLY A 401 -4.90 -20.39 -17.38
CA GLY A 401 -3.89 -19.78 -18.24
C GLY A 401 -3.10 -18.66 -17.58
N ILE A 402 -2.42 -17.87 -18.41
CA ILE A 402 -1.46 -16.83 -17.99
C ILE A 402 -2.02 -15.44 -18.35
N PRO A 403 -2.79 -14.78 -17.45
CA PRO A 403 -3.40 -13.49 -17.73
C PRO A 403 -2.41 -12.33 -17.90
N TRP A 404 -1.26 -12.38 -17.22
CA TRP A 404 -0.22 -11.34 -17.29
C TRP A 404 1.17 -11.95 -17.41
N THR A 405 2.00 -11.28 -18.21
CA THR A 405 3.43 -11.50 -18.44
C THR A 405 4.11 -10.13 -18.40
N ASP A 406 5.43 -10.09 -18.25
CA ASP A 406 6.21 -8.85 -18.27
C ASP A 406 5.73 -7.83 -17.23
N LEU A 407 5.66 -8.25 -15.96
CA LEU A 407 5.21 -7.44 -14.84
C LEU A 407 6.14 -6.24 -14.61
N LEU A 408 5.59 -5.10 -14.21
CA LEU A 408 6.36 -3.87 -13.92
C LEU A 408 7.41 -4.05 -12.81
N ALA A 409 8.63 -3.56 -13.05
CA ALA A 409 9.71 -3.54 -12.08
C ALA A 409 9.35 -2.69 -10.85
N PHE A 410 9.74 -3.16 -9.66
CA PHE A 410 9.41 -2.54 -8.37
C PHE A 410 10.63 -2.24 -7.49
N LEU A 411 11.83 -2.76 -7.80
CA LEU A 411 13.04 -2.36 -7.07
C LEU A 411 13.41 -0.90 -7.39
N PRO A 412 14.11 -0.16 -6.51
CA PRO A 412 14.49 1.22 -6.81
C PRO A 412 15.48 1.28 -7.98
N PRO A 413 15.40 2.29 -8.88
CA PRO A 413 14.55 3.49 -8.81
C PRO A 413 13.18 3.39 -9.52
N ALA A 414 12.60 2.19 -9.74
CA ALA A 414 11.23 2.09 -10.27
C ALA A 414 10.17 2.47 -9.22
N SER A 415 10.34 2.03 -7.97
CA SER A 415 9.59 2.53 -6.82
C SER A 415 10.30 3.72 -6.17
N LYS A 416 9.53 4.60 -5.52
CA LYS A 416 10.02 5.84 -4.91
C LYS A 416 9.40 6.05 -3.53
N GLN A 417 10.24 6.33 -2.54
CA GLN A 417 9.86 6.89 -1.24
C GLN A 417 9.86 8.42 -1.32
N ALA A 418 9.13 9.08 -0.42
CA ALA A 418 9.19 10.53 -0.28
C ALA A 418 10.59 10.95 0.21
N GLN A 419 11.20 11.98 -0.39
CA GLN A 419 12.57 12.38 -0.08
C GLN A 419 12.73 12.80 1.39
N GLN A 420 13.61 12.11 2.11
CA GLN A 420 13.98 12.46 3.48
C GLN A 420 14.83 13.73 3.56
N SER A 421 14.80 14.39 4.71
CA SER A 421 15.73 15.47 5.09
C SER A 421 17.18 15.00 4.97
N GLY A 422 17.86 15.44 3.92
CA GLY A 422 19.19 14.93 3.52
C GLY A 422 19.28 14.59 2.03
N GLY A 423 18.15 14.43 1.33
CA GLY A 423 18.11 14.32 -0.13
C GLY A 423 18.62 12.99 -0.69
N ARG A 424 18.63 11.93 0.12
CA ARG A 424 18.84 10.55 -0.35
C ARG A 424 17.82 10.20 -1.43
N GLU A 425 18.23 9.43 -2.43
CA GLU A 425 17.31 8.77 -3.37
C GLU A 425 16.62 7.58 -2.66
N ALA A 426 15.54 7.06 -3.24
CA ALA A 426 14.79 5.95 -2.64
C ALA A 426 15.68 4.70 -2.53
N LEU A 427 15.77 4.15 -1.33
CA LEU A 427 16.54 2.93 -1.04
C LEU A 427 15.59 1.74 -1.02
N ASP A 428 16.14 0.53 -1.03
CA ASP A 428 15.37 -0.70 -0.82
C ASP A 428 15.40 -1.03 0.67
N ASP A 429 14.25 -0.91 1.34
CA ASP A 429 14.11 -1.23 2.76
C ASP A 429 13.72 -2.70 3.00
N GLY A 430 13.71 -3.53 1.95
CA GLY A 430 13.26 -4.93 1.97
C GLY A 430 11.75 -5.09 1.77
N SER A 431 10.94 -4.05 2.00
CA SER A 431 9.47 -4.12 1.95
C SER A 431 8.84 -3.87 0.57
N LEU A 432 9.66 -3.93 -0.47
CA LEU A 432 9.25 -3.96 -1.87
C LEU A 432 9.02 -5.40 -2.35
N GLY A 433 8.00 -5.59 -3.19
CA GLY A 433 7.62 -6.88 -3.76
C GLY A 433 6.18 -6.87 -4.27
N TYR A 434 5.72 -8.04 -4.73
CA TYR A 434 4.32 -8.32 -5.02
C TYR A 434 3.67 -9.07 -3.85
N TYR A 435 2.72 -8.43 -3.18
CA TYR A 435 1.96 -9.03 -2.09
C TYR A 435 0.71 -9.72 -2.65
N PRO A 436 0.36 -10.94 -2.17
CA PRO A 436 -0.99 -11.45 -2.27
C PRO A 436 -2.00 -10.41 -1.78
N ALA A 437 -3.06 -10.18 -2.55
CA ALA A 437 -4.03 -9.14 -2.28
C ALA A 437 -5.47 -9.63 -2.54
N VAL A 438 -6.36 -9.34 -1.59
CA VAL A 438 -7.80 -9.64 -1.69
C VAL A 438 -8.57 -8.36 -1.49
N SER A 439 -9.61 -8.15 -2.30
CA SER A 439 -10.52 -7.01 -2.19
C SER A 439 -11.96 -7.46 -2.15
N VAL A 440 -12.72 -6.89 -1.23
CA VAL A 440 -14.10 -7.29 -0.87
C VAL A 440 -15.06 -6.11 -0.96
N PHE A 441 -16.33 -6.38 -1.24
CA PHE A 441 -17.38 -5.38 -1.48
C PHE A 441 -18.74 -5.85 -0.95
N ARG A 442 -19.39 -5.02 -0.13
CA ARG A 442 -20.79 -5.17 0.34
C ARG A 442 -21.20 -6.57 0.85
N GLY A 443 -20.33 -7.25 1.59
CA GLY A 443 -20.62 -8.57 2.19
C GLY A 443 -20.01 -9.77 1.43
N GLY A 444 -19.31 -9.52 0.32
CA GLY A 444 -18.42 -10.51 -0.30
C GLY A 444 -17.31 -10.89 0.68
N ALA A 445 -16.93 -12.16 0.71
CA ALA A 445 -15.96 -12.71 1.63
C ALA A 445 -15.11 -13.81 1.00
N ALA A 446 -13.87 -13.91 1.44
CA ALA A 446 -12.94 -14.94 0.99
C ALA A 446 -12.12 -15.51 2.14
N GLU A 447 -11.72 -16.76 1.98
CA GLU A 447 -10.82 -17.55 2.83
C GLU A 447 -9.51 -17.73 2.04
N VAL A 448 -8.36 -17.34 2.61
CA VAL A 448 -7.04 -17.42 1.94
C VAL A 448 -6.18 -18.54 2.52
N ASN A 449 -5.41 -19.19 1.65
CA ASN A 449 -4.51 -20.27 2.02
C ASN A 449 -3.15 -20.07 1.34
N PHE A 450 -2.14 -19.73 2.14
CA PHE A 450 -0.76 -19.53 1.69
C PHE A 450 0.04 -20.83 1.59
N GLY A 451 -0.57 -21.98 1.91
CA GLY A 451 0.04 -23.29 1.90
C GLY A 451 0.71 -23.68 3.23
N PRO A 452 1.43 -24.81 3.29
CA PRO A 452 1.66 -25.77 2.19
C PRO A 452 0.44 -26.64 1.86
N ASN A 453 -0.56 -26.69 2.75
CA ASN A 453 -1.70 -27.59 2.65
C ASN A 453 -2.84 -26.97 1.81
N PHE A 454 -2.64 -26.93 0.49
CA PHE A 454 -3.61 -26.38 -0.47
C PHE A 454 -4.89 -27.23 -0.60
N TRP A 455 -6.01 -26.58 -0.91
CA TRP A 455 -7.26 -27.24 -1.30
C TRP A 455 -7.14 -27.90 -2.67
N TYR A 456 -6.44 -27.25 -3.61
CA TYR A 456 -6.18 -27.74 -4.95
C TYR A 456 -4.69 -27.57 -5.31
N PRO A 457 -3.79 -28.40 -4.77
CA PRO A 457 -2.35 -28.26 -4.98
C PRO A 457 -1.99 -28.26 -6.47
N PRO A 458 -1.03 -27.41 -6.89
CA PRO A 458 -0.68 -27.24 -8.29
C PRO A 458 -0.08 -28.51 -8.91
N PRO A 459 -0.23 -28.75 -10.22
CA PRO A 459 0.23 -29.99 -10.86
C PRO A 459 1.74 -30.18 -10.78
N ALA A 460 2.20 -31.35 -10.34
CA ALA A 460 3.63 -31.65 -10.15
C ALA A 460 4.49 -31.57 -11.44
N GLU A 461 3.87 -31.54 -12.62
CA GLU A 461 4.57 -31.35 -13.90
C GLU A 461 5.11 -29.92 -14.08
N ASP A 462 4.54 -28.92 -13.39
CA ASP A 462 4.98 -27.52 -13.40
C ASP A 462 6.34 -27.31 -12.67
N ASP A 463 6.82 -28.27 -11.88
CA ASP A 463 8.18 -28.24 -11.30
C ASP A 463 9.24 -28.73 -12.30
N ALA A 464 8.92 -29.73 -13.11
CA ALA A 464 9.89 -30.40 -13.99
C ALA A 464 10.42 -29.50 -15.12
N GLN A 465 9.65 -28.50 -15.55
CA GLN A 465 10.05 -27.55 -16.59
C GLN A 465 10.79 -26.31 -16.03
N SER A 466 10.85 -26.15 -14.70
CA SER A 466 11.25 -24.91 -14.01
C SER A 466 12.68 -24.92 -13.46
N SER A 467 13.59 -25.67 -14.08
CA SER A 467 14.94 -25.93 -13.55
C SER A 467 15.81 -24.70 -13.24
N LYS A 468 15.48 -23.50 -13.75
CA LYS A 468 16.24 -22.25 -13.51
C LYS A 468 15.71 -21.39 -12.35
N LEU A 469 14.39 -21.24 -12.19
CA LEU A 469 13.76 -20.38 -11.18
C LEU A 469 13.34 -21.13 -9.91
N GLY A 470 13.80 -22.37 -9.75
CA GLY A 470 13.50 -23.25 -8.63
C GLY A 470 12.16 -23.97 -8.74
N ARG A 471 11.85 -24.76 -7.71
CA ARG A 471 10.52 -25.35 -7.50
C ARG A 471 9.46 -24.28 -7.25
N LEU A 472 8.20 -24.61 -7.46
CA LEU A 472 7.09 -23.82 -6.96
C LEU A 472 7.05 -23.89 -5.43
N ARG A 473 6.84 -22.74 -4.77
CA ARG A 473 6.85 -22.63 -3.31
C ARG A 473 5.49 -22.15 -2.78
N PRO A 474 5.00 -22.65 -1.63
CA PRO A 474 3.89 -22.05 -0.94
C PRO A 474 4.30 -20.68 -0.37
N VAL A 475 3.45 -19.67 -0.50
CA VAL A 475 3.69 -18.33 0.08
C VAL A 475 3.90 -18.37 1.59
N SER A 476 3.46 -19.40 2.31
CA SER A 476 3.75 -19.58 3.74
C SER A 476 5.25 -19.68 4.05
N GLU A 477 6.08 -20.29 3.18
CA GLU A 477 7.55 -20.31 3.35
C GLU A 477 8.16 -18.90 3.33
N ARG A 478 7.50 -17.92 2.69
CA ARG A 478 7.99 -16.54 2.64
C ARG A 478 7.92 -15.84 3.99
N TYR A 479 7.05 -16.30 4.90
CA TYR A 479 6.98 -15.77 6.26
C TYR A 479 8.29 -16.00 6.99
N ASP A 480 8.71 -17.27 7.10
CA ASP A 480 9.94 -17.66 7.79
C ASP A 480 11.18 -16.97 7.21
N GLU A 481 11.26 -16.84 5.88
CA GLU A 481 12.34 -16.10 5.21
C GLU A 481 12.35 -14.61 5.57
N GLN A 482 11.20 -13.96 5.58
CA GLN A 482 11.09 -12.54 5.93
C GLN A 482 11.48 -12.30 7.40
N ILE A 483 11.22 -13.27 8.30
CA ILE A 483 11.65 -13.19 9.70
C ILE A 483 13.17 -13.36 9.82
N VAL A 484 13.75 -14.32 9.08
CA VAL A 484 15.21 -14.51 9.03
C VAL A 484 15.90 -13.27 8.44
N GLU A 485 15.37 -12.69 7.37
CA GLU A 485 15.85 -11.43 6.78
C GLU A 485 15.84 -10.29 7.79
N ASP A 486 14.70 -10.00 8.43
CA ASP A 486 14.62 -8.86 9.38
C ASP A 486 15.57 -9.04 10.58
N ILE A 487 15.72 -10.26 11.10
CA ILE A 487 16.68 -10.58 12.19
C ILE A 487 18.13 -10.41 11.70
N VAL A 488 18.47 -10.91 10.51
CA VAL A 488 19.83 -10.79 9.95
C VAL A 488 20.17 -9.33 9.68
N TYR A 489 19.25 -8.56 9.08
CA TYR A 489 19.46 -7.13 8.88
C TYR A 489 19.50 -6.35 10.19
N ASP A 490 18.78 -6.75 11.25
CA ASP A 490 18.91 -6.14 12.58
C ASP A 490 20.31 -6.37 13.18
N ILE A 491 20.90 -7.55 12.97
CA ILE A 491 22.27 -7.84 13.41
C ILE A 491 23.29 -7.04 12.56
N VAL A 492 23.06 -6.89 11.26
CA VAL A 492 23.91 -6.07 10.37
C VAL A 492 23.85 -4.59 10.72
N ASP A 493 22.65 -4.04 11.01
CA ASP A 493 22.46 -2.65 11.45
C ASP A 493 23.21 -2.39 12.77
N GLU A 494 23.10 -3.28 13.77
CA GLU A 494 23.81 -3.17 15.05
C GLU A 494 25.33 -3.20 14.88
N VAL A 495 25.85 -4.16 14.10
CA VAL A 495 27.29 -4.27 13.83
C VAL A 495 27.80 -3.05 13.04
N GLY A 496 27.04 -2.54 12.06
CA GLY A 496 27.37 -1.33 11.32
C GLY A 496 27.45 -0.09 12.23
N PHE A 497 26.50 0.09 13.14
CA PHE A 497 26.51 1.17 14.12
C PHE A 497 27.62 1.01 15.17
N TRP A 498 27.94 -0.22 15.59
CA TRP A 498 29.06 -0.51 16.49
C TRP A 498 30.43 -0.23 15.84
N MET A 499 30.59 -0.53 14.54
CA MET A 499 31.79 -0.20 13.77
C MET A 499 31.97 1.31 13.60
N GLN A 500 30.90 2.05 13.29
CA GLN A 500 30.91 3.53 13.27
C GLN A 500 31.32 4.13 14.62
N ASP A 501 30.98 3.48 15.74
CA ASP A 501 31.35 3.90 17.10
C ASP A 501 32.79 3.47 17.49
N GLY A 502 33.59 3.02 16.52
CA GLY A 502 34.99 2.65 16.71
C GLY A 502 35.18 1.30 17.40
N GLY A 503 34.22 0.38 17.22
CA GLY A 503 34.22 -0.94 17.85
C GLY A 503 33.88 -0.87 19.35
N ARG A 504 32.99 0.03 19.75
CA ARG A 504 32.63 0.29 21.15
C ARG A 504 31.14 0.51 21.32
N VAL A 505 30.57 -0.09 22.37
CA VAL A 505 29.23 0.28 22.85
C VAL A 505 29.34 1.59 23.61
N ILE A 506 28.62 2.62 23.16
CA ILE A 506 28.56 3.94 23.79
C ILE A 506 27.17 4.12 24.38
N ASP A 507 27.04 4.39 25.69
CA ASP A 507 25.75 4.77 26.28
C ASP A 507 25.37 6.21 25.89
N ARG A 508 24.94 6.36 24.64
CA ARG A 508 24.40 7.58 24.04
C ARG A 508 23.05 8.02 24.66
N SER A 509 22.54 7.27 25.64
CA SER A 509 21.27 7.54 26.34
C SER A 509 21.47 8.19 27.72
N ALA A 510 22.72 8.40 28.15
CA ALA A 510 23.05 9.31 29.24
C ALA A 510 23.14 10.75 28.72
N ARG A 511 22.68 11.75 29.51
CA ARG A 511 23.08 13.14 29.30
C ARG A 511 24.53 13.29 29.77
N ASP A 512 25.45 13.37 28.83
CA ASP A 512 26.79 13.88 29.07
C ASP A 512 27.08 14.97 28.04
N ASP A 513 26.95 16.24 28.44
CA ASP A 513 27.00 17.45 27.59
C ASP A 513 28.42 17.74 27.05
N LYS A 514 29.27 16.71 27.00
CA LYS A 514 30.64 16.68 26.46
C LYS A 514 30.81 15.72 25.29
N ALA A 515 29.81 14.88 25.00
CA ALA A 515 29.72 14.15 23.74
C ALA A 515 29.33 15.13 22.62
N GLY A 516 30.31 15.88 22.12
CA GLY A 516 30.12 16.84 21.01
C GLY A 516 29.53 16.18 19.77
N ASP A 517 28.81 16.96 18.95
CA ASP A 517 27.96 16.48 17.87
C ASP A 517 28.63 15.39 17.00
N ALA A 518 28.18 14.15 17.19
CA ALA A 518 28.71 13.00 16.47
C ALA A 518 28.24 13.07 15.01
N ALA A 519 29.20 13.25 14.10
CA ALA A 519 28.95 13.31 12.67
C ALA A 519 28.13 12.10 12.20
N GLY A 520 27.02 12.35 11.50
CA GLY A 520 26.10 11.32 11.01
C GLY A 520 24.83 11.10 11.84
N MET A 521 24.69 11.68 13.05
CA MET A 521 23.43 11.60 13.79
C MET A 521 22.35 12.52 13.19
N ALA A 522 21.16 11.96 12.94
CA ALA A 522 19.99 12.72 12.54
C ALA A 522 19.39 13.51 13.72
N PRO A 523 18.78 14.69 13.50
CA PRO A 523 18.16 15.49 14.56
C PRO A 523 17.00 14.72 15.22
N GLY A 524 17.22 14.28 16.45
CA GLY A 524 16.26 13.54 17.25
C GLY A 524 15.49 14.39 18.26
N ARG A 525 14.78 13.73 19.17
CA ARG A 525 13.87 14.34 20.15
C ARG A 525 14.21 13.88 21.58
N GLU A 526 13.85 14.66 22.58
CA GLU A 526 14.00 14.25 23.99
C GLU A 526 13.03 13.11 24.39
N GLU A 527 11.95 12.92 23.63
CA GLU A 527 10.97 11.84 23.82
C GLU A 527 10.67 11.12 22.48
N ILE A 528 10.36 9.83 22.58
CA ILE A 528 9.84 9.03 21.44
C ILE A 528 8.48 9.59 21.03
N LYS A 529 8.29 9.80 19.72
CA LYS A 529 7.05 10.32 19.12
C LYS A 529 5.88 9.41 19.49
N GLU A 530 4.87 9.97 20.15
CA GLU A 530 3.57 9.30 20.30
C GLU A 530 2.72 9.61 19.05
N LEU A 531 2.17 8.56 18.46
CA LEU A 531 1.28 8.59 17.30
C LEU A 531 -0.16 8.57 17.78
N VAL A 532 -0.97 9.50 17.25
CA VAL A 532 -2.43 9.44 17.35
C VAL A 532 -2.96 9.07 15.96
N GLN A 533 -3.83 8.08 15.91
CA GLN A 533 -4.74 7.84 14.80
C GLN A 533 -6.15 7.91 15.38
N ASP A 534 -7.05 8.63 14.72
CA ASP A 534 -8.48 8.52 14.98
C ASP A 534 -8.96 7.12 14.54
N ASP A 535 -9.81 6.49 15.36
CA ASP A 535 -10.37 5.14 15.12
C ASP A 535 -11.43 5.12 13.98
#